data_AF-A0A2E5ZYI6-F1
#
_entry.id   AF-A0A2E5ZYI6-F1
#
_cell.length_a   1.000
_cell.length_b   1.000
_cell.length_c   1.000
_cell.angle_alpha   90.00
_cell.angle_beta   90.00
_cell.angle_gamma   90.00
#
_symmetry.space_group_name_H-M   'P 1'
#
loop_
_entity.id
_entity.type
_entity.pdbx_description
1 polymer ?
#
loop_
_entity_poly.entity_id
_entity_poly.type
_entity_poly.pdbx_seq_one_letter_code
_entity_poly.pdbx_strand_id
1 'polypeptide(L)'
;GWGHLTTRPDDSFGAQIKGTFRLGENDEGYTKGHELGATAWYARRLSERLSVSLRGTWTVSGNYDGADPRYAMALANRVVATVDPDRRAGNRLEFGLGANLTLEGGHRLSLEASAPVRQDLDGPQLQVDRVWTLGWQWAL
;
A
#
# COMPACT_ATOMS: atom_id res chain seq x y z
N GLY A 1 -11.68 -9.60 -2.81
CA GLY A 1 -10.80 -8.99 -3.83
C GLY A 1 -10.68 -9.93 -5.00
N TRP A 2 -10.42 -9.40 -6.20
CA TRP A 2 -10.25 -10.18 -7.43
C TRP A 2 -8.83 -9.97 -7.97
N GLY A 3 -8.26 -10.98 -8.62
CA GLY A 3 -6.97 -10.83 -9.26
C GLY A 3 -6.74 -11.87 -10.35
N HIS A 4 -5.84 -11.54 -11.26
CA HIS A 4 -5.43 -12.38 -12.36
C HIS A 4 -3.90 -12.40 -12.44
N LEU A 5 -3.33 -13.57 -12.69
CA LEU A 5 -1.90 -13.81 -12.85
C LEU A 5 -1.70 -14.67 -14.08
N THR A 6 -0.84 -14.21 -14.99
CA THR A 6 -0.33 -15.00 -16.10
C THR A 6 1.17 -15.17 -15.94
N THR A 7 1.63 -16.41 -16.06
CA THR A 7 3.05 -16.76 -16.02
C THR A 7 3.44 -17.43 -17.33
N ARG A 8 4.54 -16.99 -17.90
CA ARG A 8 5.25 -17.52 -19.06
C ARG A 8 6.66 -17.96 -18.60
N PRO A 9 7.45 -18.65 -19.44
CA PRO A 9 8.77 -19.13 -19.04
C PRO A 9 9.68 -18.03 -18.46
N ASP A 10 9.68 -16.86 -19.11
CA ASP A 10 10.54 -15.74 -18.75
C ASP A 10 9.79 -14.55 -18.15
N ASP A 11 8.47 -14.49 -18.28
CA ASP A 11 7.67 -13.34 -17.87
C ASP A 11 6.53 -13.73 -16.93
N SER A 12 6.21 -12.88 -15.98
CA SER A 12 5.02 -13.01 -15.15
C SER A 12 4.36 -11.66 -14.99
N PHE A 13 3.05 -11.59 -15.21
CA PHE A 13 2.30 -10.35 -15.03
C PHE A 13 0.95 -10.62 -14.43
N GLY A 14 0.43 -9.63 -13.71
CA GLY A 14 -0.86 -9.77 -13.07
C GLY A 14 -1.41 -8.44 -12.60
N ALA A 15 -2.67 -8.50 -12.22
CA ALA A 15 -3.37 -7.40 -11.61
C ALA A 15 -4.28 -7.91 -10.50
N GLN A 16 -4.48 -7.12 -9.46
CA GLN A 16 -5.34 -7.41 -8.34
C GLN A 16 -6.09 -6.14 -7.92
N ILE A 17 -7.36 -6.30 -7.55
CA ILE A 17 -8.19 -5.27 -6.94
C ILE A 17 -8.72 -5.79 -5.60
N LYS A 18 -8.60 -4.99 -4.54
CA LYS A 18 -9.02 -5.32 -3.19
C LYS A 18 -9.79 -4.15 -2.59
N GLY A 19 -11.06 -4.38 -2.26
CA GLY A 19 -11.84 -3.49 -1.40
C GLY A 19 -11.83 -4.00 0.05
N THR A 20 -11.74 -3.08 1.00
CA THR A 20 -11.89 -3.33 2.44
C THR A 20 -13.03 -2.46 2.94
N PHE A 21 -14.17 -3.08 3.21
CA PHE A 21 -15.36 -2.44 3.74
C PHE A 21 -15.41 -2.69 5.24
N ARG A 22 -15.46 -1.62 6.03
CA ARG A 22 -15.43 -1.66 7.49
C ARG A 22 -16.85 -1.33 7.97
N LEU A 23 -17.48 -2.28 8.64
CA LEU A 23 -18.91 -2.24 8.99
C LEU A 23 -19.17 -1.95 10.48
N GLY A 24 -18.11 -1.68 11.26
CA GLY A 24 -18.19 -1.54 12.71
C GLY A 24 -17.52 -0.27 13.22
N GLU A 25 -18.00 0.17 14.37
CA GLU A 25 -17.42 1.22 15.19
C GLU A 25 -16.41 0.59 16.17
N ASN A 26 -15.35 1.33 16.51
CA ASN A 26 -14.48 0.94 17.61
C ASN A 26 -15.12 1.32 18.97
N ASP A 27 -14.50 0.88 20.07
CA ASP A 27 -14.98 1.14 21.44
C ASP A 27 -15.03 2.64 21.81
N GLU A 28 -14.46 3.51 20.98
CA GLU A 28 -14.42 4.96 21.13
C GLU A 28 -15.37 5.68 20.14
N GLY A 29 -16.25 4.95 19.44
CA GLY A 29 -17.27 5.52 18.54
C GLY A 29 -16.74 6.02 17.18
N TYR A 30 -15.57 5.56 16.75
CA TYR A 30 -15.00 5.86 15.43
C TYR A 30 -15.16 4.69 14.46
N THR A 31 -15.57 5.00 13.23
CA THR A 31 -15.54 4.09 12.08
C THR A 31 -14.42 4.52 11.14
N LYS A 32 -13.50 3.61 10.82
CA LYS A 32 -12.49 3.86 9.81
C LYS A 32 -13.11 3.75 8.41
N GLY A 33 -12.85 4.72 7.54
CA GLY A 33 -13.33 4.74 6.16
C GLY A 33 -12.99 3.50 5.37
N HIS A 34 -13.75 3.24 4.30
CA HIS A 34 -13.47 2.15 3.37
C HIS A 34 -12.17 2.39 2.59
N GLU A 35 -11.59 1.31 2.08
CA GLU A 35 -10.35 1.37 1.31
C GLU A 35 -10.47 0.53 0.05
N LEU A 36 -10.05 1.09 -1.08
CA LEU A 36 -9.98 0.40 -2.37
C LEU A 36 -8.53 0.45 -2.87
N GLY A 37 -7.96 -0.71 -3.14
CA GLY A 37 -6.63 -0.85 -3.73
C GLY A 37 -6.68 -1.57 -5.06
N ALA A 38 -5.87 -1.12 -6.00
CA ALA A 38 -5.56 -1.83 -7.24
C ALA A 38 -4.05 -1.94 -7.40
N THR A 39 -3.56 -3.12 -7.76
CA THR A 39 -2.14 -3.38 -7.97
C THR A 39 -1.96 -4.08 -9.29
N ALA A 40 -0.98 -3.66 -10.09
CA ALA A 40 -0.55 -4.36 -11.28
C ALA A 40 0.96 -4.57 -11.21
N TRP A 41 1.43 -5.70 -11.75
CA TRP A 41 2.85 -5.99 -11.80
C TRP A 41 3.25 -6.68 -13.09
N TYR A 42 4.50 -6.49 -13.44
CA TYR A 42 5.20 -7.22 -14.48
C TYR A 42 6.57 -7.62 -13.95
N ALA A 43 6.96 -8.87 -14.13
CA ALA A 43 8.24 -9.41 -13.73
C ALA A 43 8.84 -10.18 -14.90
N ARG A 44 10.16 -10.07 -15.05
CA ARG A 44 10.92 -10.75 -16.07
C ARG A 44 12.14 -11.43 -15.48
N ARG A 45 12.34 -12.69 -15.85
CA ARG A 45 13.54 -13.46 -15.58
C ARG A 45 14.64 -13.01 -16.54
N LEU A 46 15.75 -12.52 -15.99
CA LEU A 46 16.93 -12.13 -16.77
C LEU A 46 17.93 -13.29 -16.87
N SER A 47 17.96 -14.16 -15.87
CA SER A 47 18.74 -15.40 -15.85
C SER A 47 18.05 -16.42 -14.95
N GLU A 48 18.55 -17.66 -14.90
CA GLU A 48 18.00 -18.69 -14.00
C GLU A 48 17.96 -18.26 -12.53
N ARG A 49 18.86 -17.35 -12.13
CA ARG A 49 19.02 -16.87 -10.76
C ARG A 49 18.47 -15.46 -10.53
N LEU A 50 18.34 -14.63 -11.57
CA LEU A 50 17.96 -13.22 -11.44
C LEU A 50 16.63 -12.93 -12.14
N SER A 51 15.73 -12.26 -11.43
CA SER A 51 14.53 -11.65 -12.01
C SER A 51 14.34 -10.23 -11.52
N VAL A 52 13.73 -9.41 -12.37
CA VAL A 52 13.38 -8.02 -12.08
C VAL A 52 11.88 -7.83 -12.20
N SER A 53 11.33 -6.85 -11.50
CA SER A 53 9.90 -6.56 -11.51
C SER A 53 9.60 -5.07 -11.44
N LEU A 54 8.49 -4.69 -12.06
CA LEU A 54 7.84 -3.40 -11.93
C LEU A 54 6.47 -3.64 -11.27
N ARG A 55 6.11 -2.81 -10.30
CA ARG A 55 4.79 -2.82 -9.65
C ARG A 55 4.21 -1.41 -9.66
N GLY A 56 2.94 -1.30 -10.04
CA GLY A 56 2.14 -0.10 -9.83
C GLY A 56 1.04 -0.40 -8.81
N THR A 57 0.90 0.47 -7.81
CA THR A 57 -0.12 0.34 -6.76
C THR A 57 -0.91 1.63 -6.66
N TRP A 58 -2.22 1.53 -6.81
CA TRP A 58 -3.17 2.60 -6.59
C TRP A 58 -3.98 2.30 -5.33
N THR A 59 -4.16 3.29 -4.47
CA THR A 59 -4.92 3.14 -3.22
C THR A 59 -5.74 4.39 -2.98
N VAL A 60 -7.03 4.19 -2.72
CA VAL A 60 -7.96 5.22 -2.28
C VAL A 60 -8.50 4.81 -0.92
N SER A 61 -8.36 5.69 0.06
CA SER A 61 -8.92 5.54 1.39
C SER A 61 -9.91 6.66 1.67
N GLY A 62 -11.07 6.31 2.23
CA GLY A 62 -12.05 7.28 2.71
C GLY A 62 -11.71 7.84 4.09
N ASN A 63 -12.44 8.89 4.47
CA ASN A 63 -12.35 9.54 5.76
C ASN A 63 -12.86 8.64 6.89
N TYR A 64 -12.52 9.00 8.11
CA TYR A 64 -13.07 8.34 9.28
C TYR A 64 -14.44 8.99 9.56
N ASP A 65 -15.35 8.24 10.16
CA ASP A 65 -16.60 8.75 10.70
C ASP A 65 -16.55 8.63 12.23
N GLY A 66 -17.16 9.57 12.95
CA GLY A 66 -17.21 9.59 14.41
C GLY A 66 -16.35 10.68 15.08
N ALA A 67 -16.66 11.00 16.34
CA ALA A 67 -15.96 12.00 17.13
C ALA A 67 -15.95 11.60 18.61
N ASP A 68 -14.77 11.54 19.22
CA ASP A 68 -14.65 11.34 20.67
C ASP A 68 -14.97 12.66 21.39
N PRO A 69 -15.95 12.66 22.34
CA PRO A 69 -16.35 13.83 23.11
C PRO A 69 -15.19 14.56 23.79
N ARG A 70 -14.12 13.83 24.16
CA ARG A 70 -12.91 14.39 24.80
C ARG A 70 -12.19 15.38 23.90
N TYR A 71 -12.34 15.26 22.59
CA TYR A 71 -11.73 16.15 21.60
C TYR A 71 -12.72 17.11 20.95
N ALA A 72 -13.98 17.15 21.40
CA ALA A 72 -15.02 18.01 20.83
C ALA A 72 -14.60 19.49 20.80
N MET A 73 -13.92 19.98 21.84
CA MET A 73 -13.39 21.35 21.89
C MET A 73 -12.22 21.59 20.93
N ALA A 74 -11.35 20.60 20.71
CA ALA A 74 -10.25 20.70 19.77
C ALA A 74 -10.74 20.62 18.30
N LEU A 75 -11.76 19.80 18.05
CA LEU A 75 -12.42 19.63 16.75
C LEU A 75 -13.23 20.89 16.38
N ALA A 76 -14.07 21.40 17.30
CA ALA A 76 -14.87 22.61 17.07
C ALA A 76 -14.01 23.85 16.77
N ASN A 77 -12.85 23.95 17.41
CA ASN A 77 -11.93 25.07 17.22
C ASN A 77 -10.84 24.79 16.17
N ARG A 78 -10.87 23.63 15.49
CA ARG A 78 -9.88 23.18 14.47
C ARG A 78 -8.42 23.35 14.91
N VAL A 79 -8.16 23.20 16.20
CA VAL A 79 -6.84 23.50 16.80
C VAL A 79 -5.83 22.40 16.49
N VAL A 80 -6.31 21.17 16.26
CA VAL A 80 -5.46 19.99 16.05
C VAL A 80 -5.97 19.23 14.83
N ALA A 81 -5.18 19.22 13.74
CA ALA A 81 -5.57 18.58 12.49
C ALA A 81 -5.54 17.04 12.53
N THR A 82 -4.87 16.44 13.53
CA THR A 82 -4.75 14.98 13.68
C THR A 82 -5.99 14.34 14.31
N VAL A 83 -6.85 15.10 14.97
CA VAL A 83 -8.12 14.60 15.52
C VAL A 83 -9.30 14.80 14.56
N ASP A 84 -9.06 15.44 13.41
CA ASP A 84 -10.06 15.71 12.39
C ASP A 84 -10.28 14.46 11.51
N PRO A 85 -11.44 13.79 11.62
CA PRO A 85 -11.72 12.55 10.90
C PRO A 85 -11.92 12.80 9.39
N ASP A 86 -12.26 14.03 8.98
CA ASP A 86 -12.49 14.45 7.59
C ASP A 86 -11.19 14.72 6.80
N ARG A 87 -10.02 14.61 7.46
CA ARG A 87 -8.70 14.87 6.87
C ARG A 87 -7.85 13.62 6.72
N ARG A 88 -8.49 12.46 6.70
CA ARG A 88 -7.85 11.14 6.73
C ARG A 88 -7.92 10.40 5.41
N ALA A 89 -8.79 10.84 4.50
CA ALA A 89 -8.88 10.35 3.15
C ALA A 89 -7.63 10.73 2.34
N GLY A 90 -7.38 9.90 1.33
CA GLY A 90 -6.22 10.07 0.48
C GLY A 90 -6.24 9.14 -0.71
N ASN A 91 -5.58 9.59 -1.76
CA ASN A 91 -5.36 8.85 -2.98
C ASN A 91 -3.86 8.79 -3.26
N ARG A 92 -3.31 7.59 -3.40
CA ARG A 92 -1.90 7.38 -3.68
C ARG A 92 -1.71 6.43 -4.86
N LEU A 93 -0.85 6.86 -5.79
CA LEU A 93 -0.32 6.04 -6.86
C LEU A 93 1.19 5.89 -6.64
N GLU A 94 1.64 4.66 -6.49
CA GLU A 94 3.02 4.28 -6.25
C GLU A 94 3.54 3.40 -7.37
N PHE A 95 4.81 3.60 -7.73
CA PHE A 95 5.55 2.70 -8.60
C PHE A 95 6.76 2.15 -7.86
N GLY A 96 7.01 0.85 -8.05
CA GLY A 96 8.10 0.13 -7.44
C GLY A 96 8.88 -0.70 -8.45
N LEU A 97 10.19 -0.72 -8.30
CA LEU A 97 11.11 -1.60 -9.00
C LEU A 97 11.68 -2.61 -8.02
N GLY A 98 11.67 -3.88 -8.41
CA GLY A 98 12.16 -4.97 -7.59
C GLY A 98 13.16 -5.84 -8.33
N ALA A 99 14.03 -6.49 -7.58
CA ALA A 99 14.92 -7.54 -8.05
C ALA A 99 14.86 -8.72 -7.08
N ASN A 100 14.89 -9.92 -7.63
CA ASN A 100 14.98 -11.16 -6.86
C ASN A 100 16.17 -11.97 -7.35
N LEU A 101 17.00 -12.41 -6.42
CA LEU A 101 18.17 -13.25 -6.65
C LEU A 101 18.00 -14.57 -5.91
N THR A 102 17.99 -15.67 -6.65
CA THR A 102 18.04 -17.02 -6.10
C THR A 102 19.50 -17.47 -6.02
N LEU A 103 19.94 -17.79 -4.82
CA LEU A 103 21.27 -18.32 -4.51
C LEU A 103 21.20 -19.85 -4.37
N GLU A 104 22.37 -20.47 -4.35
CA GLU A 104 22.49 -21.90 -4.07
C GLU A 104 22.08 -22.21 -2.62
N GLY A 105 21.68 -23.45 -2.34
CA GLY A 105 21.24 -23.85 -1.00
C GLY A 105 19.83 -23.35 -0.61
N GLY A 106 18.99 -23.00 -1.58
CA GLY A 106 17.58 -22.63 -1.34
C GLY A 106 17.37 -21.21 -0.79
N HIS A 107 18.41 -20.38 -0.80
CA HIS A 107 18.32 -18.99 -0.38
C HIS A 107 17.80 -18.10 -1.50
N ARG A 108 16.95 -17.13 -1.17
CA ARG A 108 16.45 -16.10 -2.07
C ARG A 108 16.53 -14.74 -1.40
N LEU A 109 17.11 -13.77 -2.10
CA LEU A 109 17.15 -12.37 -1.70
C LEU A 109 16.19 -11.58 -2.58
N SER A 110 15.49 -10.62 -1.98
CA SER A 110 14.67 -9.66 -2.67
C SER A 110 15.02 -8.24 -2.24
N LEU A 111 15.04 -7.34 -3.20
CA LEU A 111 15.17 -5.90 -2.98
C LEU A 111 14.06 -5.23 -3.78
N GLU A 112 13.34 -4.32 -3.15
CA GLU A 112 12.34 -3.48 -3.81
C GLU A 112 12.50 -2.03 -3.38
N ALA A 113 12.41 -1.13 -4.35
CA ALA A 113 12.42 0.30 -4.15
C ALA A 113 11.15 0.88 -4.77
N SER A 114 10.35 1.59 -3.98
CA SER A 114 9.14 2.22 -4.48
C SER A 114 9.04 3.68 -4.06
N ALA A 115 8.30 4.46 -4.84
CA ALA A 115 8.04 5.86 -4.58
C ALA A 115 6.64 6.25 -5.08
N PRO A 116 5.90 7.08 -4.34
CA PRO A 116 4.64 7.62 -4.83
C PRO A 116 4.91 8.61 -5.96
N VAL A 117 4.23 8.42 -7.08
CA VAL A 117 4.22 9.34 -8.22
C VAL A 117 3.13 10.38 -8.06
N ARG A 118 2.02 10.01 -7.39
CA ARG A 118 0.95 10.94 -7.04
C ARG A 118 0.44 10.62 -5.64
N GLN A 119 0.30 11.65 -4.82
CA GLN A 119 -0.22 11.53 -3.47
C GLN A 119 -1.08 12.77 -3.16
N ASP A 120 -2.39 12.58 -3.22
CA ASP A 120 -3.38 13.58 -2.83
C ASP A 120 -3.88 13.21 -1.42
N LEU A 121 -3.63 14.06 -0.42
CA LEU A 121 -4.03 13.86 0.97
C LEU A 121 -4.93 15.02 1.40
N ASP A 122 -6.04 14.72 2.07
CA ASP A 122 -7.02 15.76 2.45
C ASP A 122 -6.58 16.61 3.66
N GLY A 123 -5.40 16.33 4.25
CA GLY A 123 -4.86 17.12 5.35
C GLY A 123 -3.36 16.91 5.62
N PRO A 124 -2.81 17.59 6.63
CA PRO A 124 -1.39 17.48 7.00
C PRO A 124 -1.10 16.08 7.54
N GLN A 125 -0.64 15.21 6.64
CA GLN A 125 -0.16 13.87 6.93
C GLN A 125 1.29 13.75 6.48
N LEU A 126 2.05 12.85 7.09
CA LEU A 126 3.44 12.61 6.69
C LEU A 126 3.46 12.04 5.26
N GLN A 127 4.07 12.78 4.35
CA GLN A 127 4.34 12.31 3.00
C GLN A 127 5.37 11.18 3.05
N VAL A 128 5.20 10.18 2.20
CA VAL A 128 6.21 9.14 1.99
C VAL A 128 6.95 9.51 0.72
N ASP A 129 8.26 9.69 0.76
CA ASP A 129 9.02 10.00 -0.46
C ASP A 129 9.50 8.75 -1.16
N ARG A 130 10.00 7.76 -0.39
CA ARG A 130 10.55 6.50 -0.89
C ARG A 130 10.41 5.41 0.14
N VAL A 131 10.21 4.18 -0.33
CA VAL A 131 10.20 2.96 0.48
C VAL A 131 11.23 2.01 -0.09
N TRP A 132 12.03 1.42 0.80
CA TRP A 132 12.98 0.37 0.47
C TRP A 132 12.61 -0.87 1.26
N THR A 133 12.47 -1.98 0.57
CA THR A 133 12.16 -3.28 1.16
C THR A 133 13.27 -4.26 0.84
N LEU A 134 13.85 -4.86 1.88
CA LEU A 134 14.80 -5.94 1.77
C LEU A 134 14.15 -7.21 2.33
N GLY A 135 14.21 -8.29 1.57
CA GLY A 135 13.69 -9.59 1.97
C GLY A 135 14.74 -10.67 1.81
N TRP A 136 14.76 -11.59 2.76
CA TRP A 136 15.51 -12.82 2.66
C TRP A 136 14.57 -13.97 2.98
N GLN A 137 14.60 -14.99 2.12
CA GLN A 137 13.85 -16.22 2.29
C GLN A 137 14.82 -17.40 2.16
N TRP A 138 14.58 -18.42 2.96
CA TRP A 138 15.21 -19.71 2.84
C TRP A 138 14.12 -20.77 2.69
N ALA A 139 14.28 -21.65 1.71
CA ALA A 139 13.42 -22.81 1.51
C ALA A 139 14.31 -24.07 1.55
N LEU A 140 13.93 -25.03 2.41
CA LEU A 140 14.58 -26.32 2.58
C LEU A 140 14.23 -27.28 1.43
#